data_AF-A0A519KJZ8-F1
#
_entry.id   AF-A0A519KJZ8-F1
#
_cell.length_a   1.000
_cell.length_b   1.000
_cell.length_c   1.000
_cell.angle_alpha   90.00
_cell.angle_beta   90.00
_cell.angle_gamma   90.00
#
_symmetry.space_group_name_H-M   'P 1'
#
loop_
_entity.id
_entity.type
_entity.pdbx_description
1 polymer ?
#
loop_
_entity_poly.entity_id
_entity_poly.type
_entity_poly.pdbx_seq_one_letter_code
_entity_poly.pdbx_strand_id
1 'polypeptide(L)'
;RDRREDSRIVMLTGYGAIATAVAAVKAGAVDYMQKPADADDVVKALLMTGEAPEPPDNPMSADRVRWEHIQRVYELCDHNVSETARRLGMHRRTLQRILAKRAPR
;
A
#
# COMPACT_ATOMS: atom_id res chain seq x y z
N ARG A 1 16.98 15.79 19.77
CA ARG A 1 15.92 16.18 18.81
C ARG A 1 14.63 16.16 19.62
N ASP A 2 14.10 17.33 19.98
CA ASP A 2 12.95 17.44 20.88
C ASP A 2 11.73 16.74 20.29
N ARG A 3 11.14 15.79 21.04
CA ARG A 3 9.84 15.21 20.71
C ARG A 3 8.79 16.26 20.98
N ARG A 4 8.16 16.77 19.93
CA ARG A 4 6.93 17.56 20.07
C ARG A 4 5.77 16.58 20.15
N GLU A 5 5.29 16.33 21.36
CA GLU A 5 4.19 15.39 21.62
C GLU A 5 2.88 15.83 20.94
N ASP A 6 2.73 17.13 20.66
CA ASP A 6 1.54 17.70 20.02
C ASP A 6 1.54 17.59 18.47
N SER A 7 2.62 17.08 17.88
CA SER A 7 2.76 17.02 16.41
C SER A 7 2.17 15.74 15.83
N ARG A 8 1.25 15.90 14.88
CA ARG A 8 0.62 14.80 14.15
C ARG A 8 1.45 14.40 12.93
N ILE A 9 1.63 13.10 12.71
CA ILE A 9 2.48 12.56 11.63
C ILE A 9 1.65 11.59 10.79
N VAL A 10 1.48 11.90 9.50
CA VAL A 10 0.89 10.99 8.50
C VAL A 10 2.01 10.40 7.65
N MET A 11 2.03 9.07 7.48
CA MET A 11 3.02 8.40 6.65
C MET A 11 2.48 8.16 5.25
N LEU A 12 3.09 8.79 4.24
CA LEU A 12 2.61 8.76 2.86
C LEU A 12 3.62 8.02 1.96
N THR A 13 3.22 6.90 1.37
CA THR A 13 4.15 6.04 0.63
C THR A 13 3.54 5.44 -0.64
N GLY A 14 4.32 5.32 -1.71
CA GLY A 14 3.92 4.58 -2.91
C GLY A 14 3.90 3.06 -2.70
N TYR A 15 4.46 2.58 -1.58
CA TYR A 15 4.62 1.17 -1.27
C TYR A 15 3.78 0.83 -0.03
N GLY A 16 2.49 0.57 -0.24
CA GLY A 16 1.61 0.07 0.81
C GLY A 16 1.90 -1.37 1.16
N ALA A 17 2.46 -1.62 2.33
CA ALA A 17 2.49 -2.94 2.94
C ALA A 17 1.82 -2.86 4.32
N ILE A 18 1.00 -3.86 4.65
CA ILE A 18 0.30 -3.91 5.95
C ILE A 18 1.31 -3.88 7.10
N ALA A 19 2.47 -4.53 6.93
CA ALA A 19 3.53 -4.54 7.93
C ALA A 19 4.11 -3.14 8.23
N THR A 20 4.29 -2.30 7.20
CA THR A 20 4.82 -0.93 7.37
C THR A 20 3.76 0.02 7.92
N ALA A 21 2.49 -0.21 7.58
CA ALA A 21 1.36 0.50 8.19
C ALA A 21 1.29 0.25 9.70
N VAL A 22 1.34 -1.00 10.12
CA VAL A 22 1.34 -1.37 11.55
C VAL A 22 2.57 -0.80 12.27
N ALA A 23 3.74 -0.83 11.63
CA ALA A 23 4.96 -0.24 12.21
C ALA A 23 4.84 1.28 12.38
N ALA A 24 4.25 1.99 11.42
CA ALA A 24 4.04 3.43 11.51
C ALA A 24 3.06 3.82 12.63
N VAL A 25 1.93 3.11 12.74
CA VAL A 25 0.96 3.34 13.82
C VAL A 25 1.61 3.08 15.19
N LYS A 26 2.38 2.00 15.33
CA LYS A 26 3.16 1.72 16.55
C LYS A 26 4.21 2.78 16.88
N ALA A 27 4.74 3.47 15.86
CA ALA A 27 5.70 4.56 16.02
C ALA A 27 5.04 5.92 16.34
N GLY A 28 3.71 5.98 16.42
CA GLY A 28 2.95 7.20 16.73
C GLY A 28 2.46 7.97 15.51
N ALA A 29 2.45 7.36 14.32
CA ALA A 29 1.78 7.96 13.17
C ALA A 29 0.26 7.95 13.39
N VAL A 30 -0.40 9.07 13.06
CA VAL A 30 -1.85 9.20 13.13
C VAL A 30 -2.53 8.48 11.97
N ASP A 31 -1.84 8.33 10.82
CA ASP A 31 -2.38 7.65 9.66
C ASP A 31 -1.28 7.14 8.70
N TYR A 32 -1.62 6.15 7.88
CA TYR A 32 -0.78 5.56 6.84
C TYR A 32 -1.52 5.58 5.50
N MET A 33 -0.99 6.34 4.53
CA MET A 33 -1.63 6.61 3.26
C MET A 33 -0.77 6.14 2.09
N GLN A 34 -1.41 5.57 1.08
CA GLN A 34 -0.74 5.18 -0.17
C GLN A 34 -0.82 6.29 -1.20
N LYS A 35 0.28 6.55 -1.94
CA LYS A 35 0.23 7.37 -3.14
C LYS A 35 -0.49 6.61 -4.28
N PRO A 36 -1.21 7.30 -5.18
CA PRO A 36 -1.48 8.73 -5.17
C PRO A 36 -2.53 9.08 -4.11
N ALA A 37 -2.28 10.16 -3.38
CA ALA A 37 -3.22 10.72 -2.42
C ALA A 37 -3.28 12.22 -2.65
N ASP A 38 -4.49 12.78 -2.56
CA ASP A 38 -4.71 14.19 -2.83
C ASP A 38 -4.43 15.03 -1.58
N ALA A 39 -4.17 16.33 -1.77
CA ALA A 39 -3.87 17.23 -0.66
C ALA A 39 -5.02 17.27 0.36
N ASP A 40 -6.26 17.14 -0.11
CA ASP A 40 -7.46 17.10 0.72
C ASP A 40 -7.47 15.87 1.64
N ASP A 41 -7.02 14.71 1.15
CA ASP A 41 -6.92 13.48 1.94
C ASP A 41 -5.91 13.64 3.08
N VAL A 42 -4.77 14.28 2.79
CA VAL A 42 -3.71 14.54 3.78
C VAL A 42 -4.17 15.51 4.86
N VAL A 43 -4.86 16.59 4.45
CA VAL A 43 -5.43 17.58 5.38
C VAL A 43 -6.48 16.93 6.27
N LYS A 44 -7.35 16.08 5.70
CA LYS A 44 -8.34 15.31 6.47
C LYS A 44 -7.67 14.42 7.50
N ALA A 45 -6.67 13.63 7.11
CA ALA A 45 -5.93 12.75 8.03
C ALA A 45 -5.20 13.52 9.15
N LEU A 46 -4.69 14.72 8.88
CA LEU A 46 -4.03 15.58 9.87
C LEU A 46 -4.98 16.34 10.79
N LEU A 47 -6.23 16.57 10.37
CA LEU A 47 -7.23 17.31 11.15
C LEU A 47 -8.21 16.40 11.90
N MET A 48 -8.36 15.13 11.52
CA MET A 48 -9.28 14.19 12.17
C MET A 48 -8.99 14.03 13.67
N THR A 49 -9.84 14.56 14.55
CA THR A 49 -9.73 14.36 16.00
C THR A 49 -10.54 13.14 16.41
N GLY A 50 -9.86 12.01 16.68
CA GLY A 50 -10.42 10.96 17.54
C GLY A 50 -11.12 9.77 16.89
N GLU A 51 -11.28 9.69 15.57
CA GLU A 51 -11.85 8.50 14.93
C GLU A 51 -10.94 7.97 13.84
N ALA A 52 -10.62 6.67 13.92
CA ALA A 52 -10.02 5.96 12.80
C ALA A 52 -10.97 6.11 11.60
N PRO A 53 -10.45 6.45 10.40
CA PRO A 53 -11.29 6.57 9.22
C PRO A 53 -12.09 5.28 9.04
N GLU A 54 -13.40 5.42 8.83
CA GLU A 54 -14.26 4.27 8.56
C GLU A 54 -13.67 3.49 7.39
N PRO A 55 -13.56 2.15 7.51
CA PRO A 55 -13.10 1.32 6.41
C PRO A 55 -13.91 1.67 5.16
N PRO A 56 -13.26 1.87 4.00
CA PRO A 56 -13.99 2.25 2.80
C PRO A 56 -15.09 1.23 2.50
N ASP A 57 -16.30 1.72 2.23
CA ASP A 57 -17.53 0.91 2.05
C ASP A 57 -17.37 -0.25 1.06
N ASN A 58 -16.48 -0.07 0.06
CA ASN A 58 -16.06 -1.11 -0.85
C ASN A 58 -14.55 -1.37 -0.70
N PRO A 59 -14.12 -2.28 0.18
CA PRO A 59 -12.74 -2.74 0.17
C PRO A 59 -12.43 -3.31 -1.22
N MET A 60 -11.24 -3.01 -1.75
CA MET A 60 -10.80 -3.56 -3.02
C MET A 60 -10.94 -5.09 -3.02
N SER A 61 -11.40 -5.65 -4.14
CA SER A 61 -11.52 -7.10 -4.26
C SER A 61 -10.17 -7.75 -4.00
N ALA A 62 -10.17 -8.91 -3.31
CA ALA A 62 -8.94 -9.64 -2.99
C ALA A 62 -8.10 -9.93 -4.25
N ASP A 63 -8.75 -10.10 -5.39
CA ASP A 63 -8.11 -10.28 -6.69
C ASP A 63 -7.43 -9.02 -7.21
N ARG A 64 -8.01 -7.84 -6.98
CA ARG A 64 -7.41 -6.55 -7.36
C ARG A 64 -6.20 -6.22 -6.51
N VAL A 65 -6.28 -6.42 -5.20
CA VAL A 65 -5.14 -6.28 -4.28
C VAL A 65 -3.99 -7.20 -4.69
N ARG A 66 -4.32 -8.46 -5.02
CA ARG A 66 -3.34 -9.43 -5.53
C ARG A 66 -2.70 -8.96 -6.84
N TRP A 67 -3.49 -8.45 -7.78
CA TRP A 67 -2.98 -8.00 -9.08
C TRP A 67 -2.05 -6.79 -8.95
N GLU A 68 -2.40 -5.79 -8.14
CA GLU A 68 -1.53 -4.64 -7.88
C GLU A 68 -0.23 -5.04 -7.19
N HIS A 69 -0.29 -5.98 -6.23
CA HIS A 69 0.91 -6.50 -5.59
C HIS A 69 1.84 -7.17 -6.61
N ILE A 70 1.29 -7.97 -7.53
CA ILE A 70 2.05 -8.63 -8.59
C ILE A 70 2.72 -7.61 -9.52
N GLN A 71 1.98 -6.60 -9.99
CA GLN A 71 2.53 -5.55 -10.86
C GLN A 71 3.64 -4.76 -10.16
N ARG A 72 3.44 -4.41 -8.89
CA ARG A 72 4.45 -3.69 -8.10
C ARG A 72 5.76 -4.48 -7.96
N VAL A 73 5.70 -5.77 -7.65
CA VAL A 73 6.92 -6.61 -7.56
C VAL A 73 7.53 -6.84 -8.95
N TYR A 74 6.74 -6.78 -10.01
CA TYR A 74 7.24 -6.85 -11.38
C TYR A 74 8.07 -5.62 -11.76
N GLU A 75 7.59 -4.42 -11.43
CA GLU A 75 8.33 -3.15 -11.64
C GLU A 75 9.60 -3.08 -10.79
N LEU A 76 9.54 -3.46 -9.51
CA LEU A 76 10.70 -3.50 -8.61
C LEU A 76 11.81 -4.48 -9.05
N CYS A 77 11.47 -5.43 -9.92
CA CYS A 77 12.41 -6.38 -10.50
C CYS A 77 12.82 -5.99 -11.92
N ASP A 78 12.62 -4.73 -12.33
CA ASP A 78 12.94 -4.24 -13.67
C ASP A 78 12.30 -5.10 -14.77
N HIS A 79 11.03 -5.46 -14.57
CA HIS A 79 10.26 -6.33 -15.46
C HIS A 79 10.84 -7.75 -15.65
N ASN A 80 11.65 -8.24 -14.71
CA ASN A 80 12.15 -9.61 -14.73
C ASN A 80 11.14 -10.62 -14.15
N VAL A 81 10.42 -11.30 -15.03
CA VAL A 81 9.41 -12.32 -14.67
C VAL A 81 9.97 -13.41 -13.75
N SER A 82 11.21 -13.86 -13.95
CA SER A 82 11.77 -14.98 -13.16
C SER A 82 12.09 -14.56 -11.72
N GLU A 83 12.63 -13.36 -11.53
CA GLU A 83 12.95 -12.83 -10.21
C GLU A 83 11.67 -12.42 -9.46
N THR A 84 10.70 -11.81 -10.14
CA THR A 84 9.38 -11.51 -9.58
C THR A 84 8.66 -12.78 -9.12
N ALA A 85 8.69 -13.85 -9.93
CA ALA A 85 8.08 -15.13 -9.56
C ALA A 85 8.74 -15.73 -8.30
N ARG A 86 10.07 -15.65 -8.21
CA ARG A 86 10.83 -16.10 -7.03
C ARG A 86 10.47 -15.30 -5.78
N ARG A 87 10.43 -13.96 -5.86
CA ARG A 87 10.07 -13.08 -4.74
C ARG A 87 8.61 -13.26 -4.28
N LEU A 88 7.71 -13.51 -5.22
CA LEU A 88 6.30 -13.76 -4.93
C LEU A 88 6.02 -15.22 -4.50
N GLY A 89 7.03 -16.09 -4.45
CA GLY A 89 6.88 -17.51 -4.11
C GLY A 89 5.97 -18.29 -5.06
N MET A 90 5.86 -17.86 -6.32
CA MET A 90 4.98 -18.47 -7.31
C MET A 90 5.75 -19.00 -8.52
N HIS A 91 5.14 -19.94 -9.24
CA HIS A 91 5.75 -20.47 -10.45
C HIS A 91 5.75 -19.42 -11.58
N ARG A 92 6.87 -19.31 -12.30
CA ARG A 92 7.05 -18.35 -13.42
C ARG A 92 5.88 -18.41 -14.43
N ARG A 93 5.41 -19.62 -14.76
CA ARG A 93 4.29 -19.83 -15.70
C ARG A 93 2.97 -19.25 -15.18
N THR A 94 2.75 -19.30 -13.86
CA THR A 94 1.57 -18.71 -13.22
C THR A 94 1.63 -17.20 -13.30
N LEU A 95 2.79 -16.59 -13.00
CA LEU A 95 3.01 -15.16 -13.11
C LEU A 95 2.78 -14.67 -14.55
N GLN A 96 3.38 -15.34 -15.55
CA GLN A 96 3.18 -15.01 -16.97
C GLN A 96 1.71 -15.04 -17.36
N ARG A 97 0.95 -16.04 -16.90
CA ARG A 97 -0.48 -16.14 -17.18
C ARG A 97 -1.28 -15.01 -16.53
N ILE A 98 -0.90 -14.56 -15.34
CA ILE A 98 -1.54 -13.44 -14.65
C ILE A 98 -1.22 -12.13 -15.38
N LEU A 99 0.04 -11.90 -15.76
CA LEU A 99 0.46 -10.71 -16.51
C LEU A 99 -0.15 -10.64 -17.91
N ALA A 100 -0.42 -11.78 -18.55
CA ALA A 100 -1.09 -11.84 -19.85
C ALA A 100 -2.58 -11.51 -19.80
N LYS A 101 -3.22 -11.60 -18.61
CA LYS A 101 -4.61 -11.21 -18.42
C LYS A 101 -4.71 -9.73 -18.05
N ARG A 102 -5.71 -9.03 -18.61
CA ARG A 102 -6.04 -7.66 -18.18
C ARG A 102 -6.47 -7.64 -16.71
N ALA A 103 -6.28 -6.49 -16.07
CA ALA A 103 -6.66 -6.27 -14.67
C ALA A 103 -8.09 -6.74 -14.40
N PRO A 104 -8.33 -7.49 -13.29
CA PRO A 104 -9.69 -7.82 -12.87
C PRO A 104 -10.49 -6.53 -12.62
N ARG A 105 -11.75 -6.50 -13.06
CA ARG A 105 -12.66 -5.36 -12.84
C ARG A 105 -13.03 -5.24 -11.37
#